data_AF-A0A0D0DH06-F1
#
_entry.id   AF-A0A0D0DH06-F1
#
_cell.length_a   1.000
_cell.length_b   1.000
_cell.length_c   1.000
_cell.angle_alpha   90.00
_cell.angle_beta   90.00
_cell.angle_gamma   90.00
#
_symmetry.space_group_name_H-M   'P 1'
#
loop_
_entity.id
_entity.type
_entity.pdbx_description
1 polymer ?
#
loop_
_entity_poly.entity_id
_entity_poly.type
_entity_poly.pdbx_seq_one_letter_code
_entity_poly.pdbx_strand_id
1 'polypeptide(L)'
;MKTFLTLLAVITYLNAYTLVGVHAKCAICPSSWGDVWLRSRCTRNGTTNCVYQQKGALDISCHYNDKGSLLNESSHQWCPQLVETGYGCVCG
;
A
#
# COMPACT_ATOMS: atom_id res chain seq x y z
N MET A 1 -42.05 13.13 -20.63
CA MET A 1 -41.44 12.11 -19.74
C MET A 1 -40.22 11.43 -20.40
N LYS A 2 -39.25 12.17 -20.95
CA LYS A 2 -38.13 11.57 -21.72
C LYS A 2 -36.75 12.05 -21.25
N THR A 3 -36.68 13.21 -20.62
CA THR A 3 -35.47 13.82 -20.04
C THR A 3 -35.01 13.17 -18.73
N PHE A 4 -35.94 12.59 -17.96
CA PHE A 4 -35.62 11.92 -16.70
C PHE A 4 -34.89 10.59 -16.89
N LEU A 5 -35.23 9.83 -17.95
CA LEU A 5 -34.61 8.53 -18.23
C LEU A 5 -33.14 8.69 -18.67
N THR A 6 -32.83 9.73 -19.45
CA THR A 6 -31.46 10.05 -19.85
C THR A 6 -30.60 10.49 -18.67
N LEU A 7 -31.18 11.23 -17.70
CA LEU A 7 -30.46 11.64 -16.50
C LEU A 7 -30.10 10.44 -15.62
N LEU A 8 -31.03 9.50 -15.45
CA LEU A 8 -30.80 8.25 -14.69
C LEU A 8 -29.71 7.38 -15.33
N ALA A 9 -29.69 7.30 -16.67
CA ALA A 9 -28.68 6.55 -17.40
C ALA A 9 -27.27 7.15 -17.20
N VAL A 10 -27.15 8.48 -17.17
CA VAL A 10 -25.85 9.15 -16.91
C VAL A 10 -25.38 8.93 -15.47
N ILE A 11 -26.28 9.00 -14.48
CA ILE A 11 -25.92 8.79 -13.07
C ILE A 11 -25.50 7.33 -12.80
N THR A 12 -26.20 6.36 -13.41
CA THR A 12 -25.82 4.94 -13.32
C THR A 12 -24.50 4.65 -14.03
N TYR A 13 -24.22 5.30 -15.17
CA TYR A 13 -22.90 5.23 -15.81
C TYR A 13 -21.80 5.84 -14.94
N LEU A 14 -22.05 6.99 -14.30
CA LEU A 14 -21.03 7.70 -13.49
C LEU A 14 -20.62 6.92 -12.23
N ASN A 15 -21.56 6.23 -11.58
CA ASN A 15 -21.28 5.37 -10.43
C ASN A 15 -20.45 4.12 -10.79
N ALA A 16 -20.41 3.70 -12.05
CA ALA A 16 -19.53 2.62 -12.49
C ALA A 16 -18.07 3.08 -12.62
N TYR A 17 -17.81 4.38 -12.86
CA TYR A 17 -16.44 4.92 -12.98
C TYR A 17 -15.78 5.27 -11.65
N THR A 18 -16.53 5.31 -10.54
CA THR A 18 -15.94 5.48 -9.20
C THR A 18 -15.44 4.17 -8.62
N LEU A 19 -15.74 3.03 -9.27
CA LEU A 19 -15.32 1.68 -8.87
C LEU A 19 -14.13 1.13 -9.66
N VAL A 20 -13.39 1.98 -10.40
CA VAL A 20 -12.09 1.58 -10.93
C VAL A 20 -11.08 1.65 -9.79
N GLY A 21 -11.17 0.65 -8.92
CA GLY A 21 -10.38 0.51 -7.72
C GLY A 21 -8.89 0.60 -8.04
N VAL A 22 -8.25 1.57 -7.39
CA VAL A 22 -6.98 1.50 -6.63
C VAL A 22 -6.18 0.18 -6.73
N HIS A 23 -5.92 -0.32 -7.94
CA HIS A 23 -4.82 -1.26 -8.20
C HIS A 23 -3.51 -0.48 -8.23
N ALA A 24 -3.29 0.34 -7.22
CA ALA A 24 -2.00 0.98 -7.01
C ALA A 24 -1.00 -0.12 -6.70
N LYS A 25 0.01 -0.23 -7.56
CA LYS A 25 1.15 -1.09 -7.34
C LYS A 25 1.88 -0.60 -6.08
N CYS A 26 2.29 -1.54 -5.24
CA CYS A 26 2.77 -1.24 -3.90
C CYS A 26 3.84 -2.24 -3.49
N ALA A 27 4.67 -1.85 -2.53
CA ALA A 27 5.72 -2.71 -2.02
C ALA A 27 5.12 -3.82 -1.15
N ILE A 28 5.64 -5.03 -1.32
CA ILE A 28 5.30 -6.17 -0.46
C ILE A 28 6.27 -6.17 0.70
N CYS A 29 5.75 -5.96 1.91
CA CYS A 29 6.50 -6.14 3.15
C CYS A 29 6.79 -7.65 3.33
N PRO A 30 8.06 -8.09 3.38
CA PRO A 30 8.38 -9.45 3.79
C PRO A 30 7.73 -9.78 5.15
N SER A 31 7.30 -11.01 5.38
CA SER A 31 6.71 -11.42 6.67
C SER A 31 7.75 -11.43 7.80
N SER A 32 9.01 -11.65 7.45
CA SER A 32 10.15 -11.62 8.38
C SER A 32 11.45 -11.47 7.59
N TRP A 33 12.49 -11.00 8.25
CA TRP A 33 13.87 -11.17 7.83
C TRP A 33 14.77 -11.19 9.07
N GLY A 34 15.77 -12.07 9.10
CA GLY A 34 16.59 -12.24 10.30
C GLY A 34 15.72 -12.51 11.54
N ASP A 35 15.95 -11.75 12.61
CA ASP A 35 15.25 -11.89 13.90
C ASP A 35 14.03 -10.97 14.07
N VAL A 36 13.55 -10.35 12.99
CA VAL A 36 12.41 -9.42 13.04
C VAL A 36 11.22 -9.95 12.25
N TRP A 37 10.02 -9.70 12.78
CA TRP A 37 8.76 -10.10 12.15
C TRP A 37 7.91 -8.89 11.82
N LEU A 38 7.18 -8.97 10.71
CA LEU A 38 6.24 -7.93 10.32
C LEU A 38 5.15 -7.81 11.38
N ARG A 39 5.05 -6.64 11.99
CA ARG A 39 4.02 -6.30 12.97
C ARG A 39 2.81 -5.68 12.28
N SER A 40 3.04 -4.76 11.37
CA SER A 40 1.99 -4.11 10.60
C SER A 40 2.50 -3.57 9.28
N ARG A 41 1.59 -3.40 8.33
CA ARG A 41 1.87 -2.75 7.05
C ARG A 41 0.75 -1.79 6.68
N CYS A 42 1.07 -0.72 5.95
CA CYS A 42 0.06 0.19 5.44
C CYS A 42 0.56 0.91 4.20
N THR A 43 -0.26 0.97 3.15
CA THR A 43 0.03 1.71 1.93
C THR A 43 -0.83 2.96 1.86
N ARG A 44 -0.22 4.13 1.71
CA ARG A 44 -0.90 5.41 1.56
C ARG A 44 -0.18 6.27 0.52
N ASN A 45 -0.93 6.79 -0.44
CA ASN A 45 -0.41 7.66 -1.51
C ASN A 45 0.80 7.06 -2.26
N GLY A 46 0.80 5.75 -2.53
CA GLY A 46 1.91 5.06 -3.21
C GLY A 46 3.12 4.73 -2.33
N THR A 47 3.15 5.19 -1.08
CA THR A 47 4.17 4.81 -0.11
C THR A 47 3.66 3.67 0.77
N THR A 48 4.44 2.61 0.86
CA THR A 48 4.19 1.48 1.77
C THR A 48 5.07 1.62 3.00
N ASN A 49 4.44 1.69 4.17
CA ASN A 49 5.13 1.57 5.45
C ASN A 49 5.03 0.12 5.95
N CYS A 50 6.16 -0.44 6.35
CA CYS A 50 6.28 -1.76 6.96
C CYS A 50 6.92 -1.60 8.34
N VAL A 51 6.22 -1.97 9.40
CA VAL A 51 6.71 -1.91 10.77
C VAL A 51 7.04 -3.32 11.22
N TYR A 52 8.29 -3.54 11.63
CA TYR A 52 8.80 -4.81 12.11
C TYR A 52 9.06 -4.72 13.59
N GLN A 53 8.80 -5.81 14.30
CA GLN A 53 9.10 -5.93 15.71
C GLN A 53 10.21 -6.96 15.89
N GLN A 54 11.13 -6.66 16.79
CA GLN A 54 12.15 -7.58 17.27
C GLN A 54 11.93 -7.80 18.76
N LYS A 55 12.17 -9.03 19.24
CA LYS A 55 12.00 -9.35 20.66
C LYS A 55 13.00 -8.55 21.49
N GLY A 56 12.51 -7.61 22.31
CA GLY A 56 13.34 -6.81 23.20
C GLY A 56 14.05 -5.62 22.55
N ALA A 57 13.68 -5.25 21.32
CA ALA A 57 14.20 -4.06 20.65
C ALA A 57 13.08 -3.08 20.25
N LEU A 58 13.47 -1.92 19.73
CA LEU A 58 12.57 -0.93 19.16
C LEU A 58 11.99 -1.43 17.82
N ASP A 59 10.80 -0.95 17.48
CA ASP A 59 10.18 -1.23 16.19
C ASP A 59 11.02 -0.64 15.05
N ILE A 60 11.22 -1.43 14.00
CA ILE A 60 11.95 -1.06 12.79
C ILE A 60 10.94 -0.63 11.74
N SER A 61 10.99 0.64 11.31
CA SER A 61 10.13 1.17 10.25
C SER A 61 10.87 1.18 8.91
N CYS A 62 10.24 0.64 7.88
CA CYS A 62 10.75 0.64 6.51
C CYS A 62 9.70 1.21 5.56
N HIS A 63 10.08 2.26 4.83
CA HIS A 63 9.21 2.97 3.90
C HIS A 63 9.66 2.71 2.48
N TYR A 64 8.73 2.30 1.62
CA TYR A 64 8.99 1.96 0.23
C TYR A 64 8.07 2.74 -0.69
N ASN A 65 8.56 3.08 -1.90
CA ASN A 65 7.72 3.64 -2.95
C ASN A 65 6.93 2.55 -3.72
N ASP A 66 6.15 2.95 -4.72
CA ASP A 66 5.33 2.07 -5.57
C ASP A 66 6.16 1.08 -6.42
N LYS A 67 7.47 1.31 -6.52
CA LYS A 67 8.43 0.45 -7.22
C LYS A 67 9.14 -0.52 -6.28
N GLY A 68 8.80 -0.51 -4.98
CA GLY A 68 9.44 -1.36 -3.97
C GLY A 68 10.83 -0.87 -3.55
N SER A 69 11.25 0.34 -3.94
CA SER A 69 12.55 0.90 -3.54
C SER A 69 12.45 1.61 -2.20
N LEU A 70 13.47 1.45 -1.36
CA LEU A 70 13.52 2.03 -0.02
C LEU A 70 13.62 3.57 -0.07
N LEU A 71 12.84 4.23 0.78
CA LEU A 71 12.89 5.66 1.05
C LEU A 71 13.82 5.89 2.25
N ASN A 72 15.10 6.14 1.95
CA ASN A 72 16.19 6.19 2.93
C ASN A 72 16.01 7.21 4.05
N GLU A 73 15.34 8.35 3.79
CA GLU A 73 15.18 9.41 4.79
C GLU A 73 14.26 9.04 5.96
N SER A 74 13.38 8.04 5.78
CA SER A 74 12.39 7.64 6.77
C SER A 74 12.54 6.19 7.23
N SER A 75 13.55 5.48 6.71
CA SER A 75 13.70 4.04 6.90
C SER A 75 14.91 3.69 7.75
N HIS A 76 14.81 2.59 8.50
CA HIS A 76 15.95 2.05 9.22
C HIS A 76 17.04 1.55 8.25
N GLN A 77 18.31 1.64 8.66
CA GLN A 77 19.46 1.25 7.82
C GLN A 77 19.49 -0.24 7.45
N TRP A 78 18.76 -1.08 8.19
CA TRP A 78 18.68 -2.52 7.96
C TRP A 78 17.53 -2.93 7.05
N CYS A 79 16.71 -1.99 6.59
CA CYS A 79 15.66 -2.28 5.66
C CYS A 79 16.27 -2.74 4.31
N PRO A 80 15.70 -3.79 3.68
CA PRO A 80 16.05 -4.14 2.30
C PRO A 80 15.95 -2.93 1.37
N GLN A 81 16.92 -2.76 0.47
CA GLN A 81 16.93 -1.62 -0.47
C GLN A 81 15.84 -1.76 -1.55
N LEU A 82 15.46 -3.00 -1.86
CA LEU A 82 14.47 -3.35 -2.86
C LEU A 82 13.64 -4.53 -2.35
N VAL A 83 12.32 -4.43 -2.48
CA VAL A 83 11.38 -5.51 -2.21
C VAL A 83 10.50 -5.77 -3.42
N GLU A 84 9.87 -6.93 -3.45
CA GLU A 84 8.87 -7.25 -4.47
C GLU A 84 7.69 -6.29 -4.40
N THR A 85 6.98 -6.17 -5.51
CA THR A 85 5.81 -5.31 -5.64
C THR A 85 4.61 -6.12 -6.04
N GLY A 86 3.44 -5.77 -5.51
CA GLY A 86 2.18 -6.43 -5.81
C GLY A 86 1.03 -5.46 -5.96
N TYR A 87 -0.17 -6.03 -5.99
CA TYR A 87 -1.44 -5.32 -5.99
C TYR A 87 -2.22 -5.67 -4.72
N GLY A 88 -3.15 -4.80 -4.31
CA GLY A 88 -4.01 -5.07 -3.16
C GLY A 88 -3.33 -4.84 -1.80
N CYS A 89 -2.32 -3.97 -1.73
CA CYS A 89 -1.77 -3.59 -0.42
C CYS A 89 -2.79 -2.75 0.34
N VAL A 90 -3.20 -3.30 1.48
CA VAL A 90 -4.10 -2.67 2.44
C VAL A 90 -3.39 -2.51 3.77
N CYS A 91 -3.91 -1.63 4.62
CA CYS A 91 -3.41 -1.47 5.98
C CYS A 91 -3.91 -2.63 6.84
N GLY A 92 -3.01 -3.30 7.54
CA GLY A 92 -3.29 -4.52 8.32
C GLY A 92 -2.20 -4.82 9.33
#